data_AF-A0A7L3NN31-F1
#
_entry.id   AF-A0A7L3NN31-F1
#
_cell.length_a   1.000
_cell.length_b   1.000
_cell.length_c   1.000
_cell.angle_alpha   90.00
_cell.angle_beta   90.00
_cell.angle_gamma   90.00
#
_symmetry.space_group_name_H-M   'P 1'
#
loop_
_entity.id
_entity.type
_entity.pdbx_description
1 polymer ?
#
loop_
_entity_poly.entity_id
_entity_poly.type
_entity_poly.pdbx_seq_one_letter_code
_entity_poly.pdbx_strand_id
1 'polypeptide(L)'
;LISSVDPKFLNLTKVDDQIYAEFRRTFRDLKVDVLDPEELKSEPAKEKWRPFCLSFQGVVEDFNFGTLLRLDCSKDYTEENTILG
;
A
#
# COMPACT_ATOMS: atom_id res chain seq x y z
N LEU A 1 11.45 -8.46 11.19
CA LEU A 1 10.34 -7.65 11.74
C LEU A 1 9.08 -8.51 11.89
N ILE A 2 8.44 -8.92 10.79
CA ILE A 2 7.25 -9.80 10.83
C ILE A 2 7.54 -11.22 11.36
N SER A 3 8.80 -11.67 11.31
CA SER A 3 9.27 -12.92 11.92
C SER A 3 9.63 -12.79 13.40
N SER A 4 9.58 -11.58 13.96
CA SER A 4 10.14 -11.24 15.27
C SER A 4 9.09 -10.70 16.25
N VAL A 5 8.00 -10.12 15.74
CA VAL A 5 6.89 -9.55 16.52
C VAL A 5 5.58 -9.89 15.81
N ASP A 6 4.52 -10.16 16.59
CA ASP A 6 3.18 -10.34 16.02
C ASP A 6 2.79 -9.09 15.22
N PRO A 7 2.57 -9.21 13.89
CA PRO A 7 2.32 -8.07 13.02
C PRO A 7 1.13 -7.21 13.43
N LYS A 8 0.17 -7.74 14.21
CA LYS A 8 -0.99 -6.97 14.68
C LYS A 8 -0.64 -5.80 15.60
N PHE A 9 0.57 -5.82 16.17
CA PHE A 9 1.08 -4.74 17.02
C PHE A 9 2.06 -3.82 16.29
N LEU A 10 2.31 -4.08 15.01
CA LEU A 10 3.21 -3.26 14.22
C LEU A 10 2.42 -2.08 13.64
N ASN A 11 2.75 -0.88 14.10
CA ASN A 11 2.29 0.36 13.48
C ASN A 11 3.37 0.89 12.54
N LEU A 12 2.98 1.17 11.30
CA LEU A 12 3.84 1.73 10.27
C LEU A 12 3.88 3.26 10.37
N THR A 13 2.78 3.88 10.78
CA THR A 13 2.66 5.32 11.00
C THR A 13 1.86 5.63 12.27
N LYS A 14 1.79 6.91 12.65
CA LYS A 14 0.93 7.37 13.76
C LYS A 14 -0.57 7.42 13.39
N VAL A 15 -0.90 7.25 12.11
CA VAL A 15 -2.25 7.46 11.55
C VAL A 15 -2.73 6.25 10.74
N ASP A 16 -2.24 5.04 11.05
CA ASP A 16 -2.56 3.82 10.31
C ASP A 16 -4.06 3.55 10.21
N ASP A 17 -4.82 3.77 11.29
CA ASP A 17 -6.28 3.58 11.29
C ASP A 17 -6.98 4.52 10.30
N GLN A 18 -6.53 5.77 10.22
CA GLN A 18 -7.06 6.76 9.27
C GLN A 18 -6.70 6.37 7.84
N ILE A 19 -5.45 5.97 7.59
CA ILE A 19 -5.00 5.50 6.28
C ILE A 19 -5.83 4.29 5.84
N TYR A 20 -6.01 3.31 6.73
CA TYR A 20 -6.77 2.10 6.43
C TYR A 20 -8.25 2.39 6.15
N ALA A 21 -8.88 3.26 6.94
CA ALA A 21 -10.27 3.65 6.72
C ALA A 21 -10.47 4.34 5.37
N GLU A 22 -9.61 5.30 5.02
CA GLU A 22 -9.65 5.99 3.72
C GLU A 22 -9.31 5.07 2.56
N PHE A 23 -8.35 4.16 2.75
CA PHE A 23 -7.99 3.14 1.77
C PHE A 23 -9.20 2.24 1.46
N ARG A 24 -9.86 1.71 2.49
CA ARG A 24 -11.06 0.88 2.32
C ARG A 24 -12.26 1.66 1.78
N ARG A 25 -12.36 2.97 2.02
CA ARG A 25 -13.39 3.83 1.41
C ARG A 25 -13.14 4.05 -0.09
N THR A 26 -11.88 4.27 -0.47
CA THR A 26 -11.46 4.63 -1.84
C THR A 26 -11.35 3.39 -2.74
N PHE A 27 -10.73 2.32 -2.24
CA PHE A 27 -10.42 1.09 -2.96
C PHE A 27 -11.21 -0.09 -2.38
N ARG A 28 -12.55 0.06 -2.33
CA ARG A 28 -13.46 -0.92 -1.70
C ARG A 28 -13.31 -2.33 -2.25
N ASP A 29 -13.13 -2.44 -3.55
CA ASP A 29 -13.11 -3.72 -4.27
C ASP A 29 -11.68 -4.25 -4.49
N LEU A 30 -10.65 -3.49 -4.06
CA LEU A 30 -9.26 -3.88 -4.25
C LEU A 30 -8.91 -5.07 -3.36
N LYS A 31 -8.47 -6.13 -4.01
CA LYS A 31 -8.08 -7.40 -3.41
C LYS A 31 -6.64 -7.31 -2.91
N VAL A 32 -6.42 -7.41 -1.60
CA VAL A 32 -5.12 -7.12 -0.94
C VAL A 32 -4.21 -8.33 -0.75
N ASP A 33 -4.71 -9.55 -0.95
CA ASP A 33 -3.92 -10.79 -0.87
C ASP A 33 -3.14 -11.04 -2.15
N VAL A 34 -3.74 -10.74 -3.31
CA VAL A 34 -3.12 -10.80 -4.64
C VAL A 34 -3.54 -9.59 -5.45
N LEU A 35 -2.57 -8.74 -5.79
CA LEU A 35 -2.74 -7.48 -6.51
C LEU A 35 -2.43 -7.65 -8.00
N ASP A 36 -3.26 -7.05 -8.84
CA ASP A 36 -2.97 -6.87 -10.26
C ASP A 36 -2.11 -5.61 -10.47
N PRO A 37 -0.91 -5.71 -11.08
CA PRO A 37 -0.10 -4.54 -11.41
C PRO A 37 -0.82 -3.45 -12.21
N GLU A 38 -1.79 -3.80 -13.05
CA GLU A 38 -2.55 -2.83 -13.85
C GLU A 38 -3.49 -1.98 -12.98
N GLU A 39 -3.99 -2.53 -11.87
CA GLU A 39 -4.79 -1.77 -10.88
C GLU A 39 -3.95 -0.78 -10.05
N LEU A 40 -2.63 -0.82 -10.20
CA LEU A 40 -1.68 0.05 -9.51
C LEU A 40 -0.98 1.01 -10.48
N LYS A 41 -0.65 0.55 -11.69
CA LYS A 41 0.25 1.26 -12.62
C LYS A 41 -0.43 1.80 -13.89
N SER A 42 -1.65 1.37 -14.21
CA SER A 42 -2.38 1.94 -15.35
C SER A 42 -2.66 3.43 -15.12
N GLU A 43 -2.83 4.21 -16.18
CA GLU A 43 -3.16 5.65 -16.03
C GLU A 43 -4.43 5.89 -15.21
N PRO A 44 -5.55 5.16 -15.43
CA PRO A 44 -6.74 5.30 -14.59
C PRO A 44 -6.50 4.92 -13.12
N ALA A 45 -5.64 3.93 -12.86
CA ALA A 45 -5.25 3.57 -11.50
C ALA A 45 -4.48 4.74 -10.85
N LYS A 46 -3.46 5.28 -11.53
CA LYS A 46 -2.67 6.40 -11.02
C LYS A 46 -3.53 7.63 -10.75
N GLU A 47 -4.55 7.90 -11.58
CA GLU A 47 -5.51 8.99 -11.34
C GLU A 47 -6.31 8.83 -10.04
N LYS A 48 -6.54 7.59 -9.58
CA LYS A 48 -7.17 7.31 -8.28
C LYS A 48 -6.16 7.34 -7.13
N TRP A 49 -4.97 6.76 -7.33
CA TRP A 49 -3.93 6.69 -6.30
C TRP A 49 -3.32 8.05 -5.95
N ARG A 50 -3.14 8.95 -6.93
CA ARG A 50 -2.53 10.27 -6.69
C ARG A 50 -3.32 11.11 -5.67
N PRO A 51 -4.64 11.35 -5.80
CA PRO A 51 -5.42 12.05 -4.79
C PRO A 51 -5.39 11.38 -3.41
N PHE A 52 -5.42 10.04 -3.36
CA PHE A 52 -5.33 9.29 -2.11
C PHE A 52 -4.00 9.59 -1.39
N CYS A 53 -2.86 9.45 -2.06
CA CYS A 53 -1.56 9.73 -1.44
C CYS A 53 -1.41 11.21 -1.04
N LEU A 54 -1.86 12.14 -1.90
CA LEU A 54 -1.81 13.58 -1.61
C LEU A 54 -2.66 13.98 -0.39
N SER A 55 -3.72 13.23 -0.06
CA SER A 55 -4.52 13.50 1.14
C SER A 55 -3.74 13.34 2.45
N PHE A 56 -2.59 12.65 2.42
CA PHE A 56 -1.69 12.46 3.55
C PHE A 56 -0.46 13.36 3.51
N GLN A 57 -0.36 14.27 2.53
CA GLN A 57 0.74 15.23 2.46
C GLN A 57 0.77 16.11 3.72
N GLY A 58 1.91 16.14 4.40
CA GLY A 58 2.08 16.87 5.67
C GLY A 58 1.53 16.15 6.91
N VAL A 59 0.86 15.00 6.73
CA VAL A 59 0.45 14.10 7.81
C VAL A 59 1.44 12.92 7.93
N VAL A 60 1.83 12.37 6.79
CA VAL A 60 2.88 11.36 6.65
C VAL A 60 4.11 12.04 6.05
N GLU A 61 5.22 12.04 6.78
CA GLU A 61 6.46 12.75 6.43
C GLU A 61 6.99 12.32 5.06
N ASP A 62 7.05 11.00 4.83
CA ASP A 62 7.62 10.38 3.63
C ASP A 62 6.56 9.70 2.75
N PHE A 63 5.41 10.36 2.55
CA PHE A 63 4.26 9.78 1.83
C PHE A 63 4.56 9.37 0.36
N ASN A 64 5.66 9.86 -0.22
CA ASN A 64 6.11 9.60 -1.58
C ASN A 64 7.43 8.82 -1.65
N PHE A 65 7.86 8.23 -0.53
CA PHE A 65 9.06 7.39 -0.49
C PHE A 65 8.82 6.06 -1.20
N GLY A 66 9.69 5.74 -2.15
CA GLY A 66 9.58 4.51 -2.94
C GLY A 66 9.80 3.27 -2.09
N THR A 67 8.83 2.36 -2.08
CA THR A 67 8.90 1.11 -1.32
C THR A 67 8.67 -0.11 -2.19
N LEU A 68 9.26 -1.25 -1.81
CA LEU A 68 8.99 -2.51 -2.47
C LEU A 68 7.70 -3.12 -1.92
N LEU A 69 6.78 -3.44 -2.82
CA LEU A 69 5.50 -4.06 -2.51
C LEU A 69 5.41 -5.43 -3.17
N ARG A 70 5.00 -6.45 -2.41
CA ARG A 70 4.68 -7.77 -2.95
C ARG A 70 3.30 -7.77 -3.60
N LEU A 71 3.20 -8.34 -4.80
CA LEU A 71 1.93 -8.51 -5.51
C LEU A 71 1.09 -9.61 -4.86
N ASP A 72 1.71 -10.72 -4.47
CA ASP A 72 1.11 -11.82 -3.73
C ASP A 72 1.74 -11.88 -2.34
N CYS A 73 0.93 -11.66 -1.30
CA CYS A 73 1.42 -11.59 0.08
C CYS A 73 1.93 -12.93 0.63
N SER A 74 1.52 -14.05 0.00
CA SER A 74 1.92 -15.41 0.40
C SER A 74 3.27 -15.85 -0.17
N LYS A 75 3.79 -15.12 -1.17
CA LYS A 75 5.06 -15.41 -1.85
C LYS A 75 6.18 -14.50 -1.35
N ASP A 76 7.43 -14.90 -1.60
CA ASP A 76 8.61 -14.11 -1.27
C ASP A 76 8.79 -12.90 -2.20
N TYR A 77 9.74 -12.04 -1.85
CA TYR A 77 10.20 -10.97 -2.74
C TYR A 77 11.01 -11.58 -3.89
N THR A 78 10.42 -11.59 -5.07
CA THR A 78 11.05 -11.96 -6.34
C THR A 78 10.79 -10.88 -7.38
N GLU A 79 11.54 -10.87 -8.48
CA GLU A 79 11.33 -9.92 -9.58
C GLU A 79 9.88 -9.96 -10.11
N GLU A 80 9.32 -11.15 -10.27
CA GLU A 80 7.95 -11.35 -10.76
C GLU A 80 6.87 -10.96 -9.74
N ASN A 81 7.18 -11.02 -8.44
CA ASN A 81 6.23 -10.78 -7.36
C ASN A 81 6.41 -9.41 -6.68
N THR A 82 7.27 -8.54 -7.18
CA THR A 82 7.62 -7.29 -6.51
C THR A 82 7.49 -6.10 -7.45
N ILE A 83 6.92 -5.01 -6.96
CA ILE A 83 6.90 -3.72 -7.65
C ILE A 83 7.44 -2.60 -6.76
N LEU A 84 7.92 -1.53 -7.39
CA LEU A 84 8.15 -0.25 -6.73
C LEU A 84 6.84 0.54 -6.68
N GLY A 85 6.42 0.90 -5.47
CA GLY A 85 5.28 1.78 -5.19
C GLY A 85 5.69 3.23 -4.99
#